data_AF-A1YVF9-F1
#
_entry.id   AF-A1YVF9-F1
#
_cell.length_a   1.000
_cell.length_b   1.000
_cell.length_c   1.000
_cell.angle_alpha   90.00
_cell.angle_beta   90.00
_cell.angle_gamma   90.00
#
_symmetry.space_group_name_H-M   'P 1'
#
loop_
_entity.id
_entity.type
_entity.pdbx_description
1 polymer ?
#
loop_
_entity_poly.entity_id
_entity_poly.type
_entity_poly.pdbx_seq_one_letter_code
_entity_poly.pdbx_strand_id
1 'polypeptide(L)'
;MFGKSLRPFGDMNSAAVLITVYLIAGYMKKYDIKLSKFISWCIFIGGLILELISIMVLRNHGDKMIHFTYGIIPMVSAFGLFNIGISMKSFYNKFINYIASSVLAAYLITEDPFIRMWLWNDFLHVSKLQNYNYFFFLLYGIVISILLVIVCCLIDKIYEQIEKMIGAK
;
A
#
# COMPACT_ATOMS: atom_id res chain seq x y z
N MET A 1 24.47 -0.52 -15.65
CA MET A 1 23.93 0.38 -16.69
C MET A 1 23.30 -0.51 -17.75
N PHE A 2 22.04 -0.26 -18.14
CA PHE A 2 21.17 -1.08 -19.02
C PHE A 2 20.61 -2.38 -18.40
N GLY A 3 19.31 -2.70 -18.43
CA GLY A 3 18.18 -2.12 -19.15
C GLY A 3 17.12 -1.52 -18.24
N LYS A 4 16.64 -0.33 -18.62
CA LYS A 4 15.31 0.15 -18.26
C LYS A 4 14.33 -0.88 -18.85
N SER A 5 13.91 -1.86 -18.05
CA SER A 5 12.82 -2.74 -18.45
C SER A 5 11.59 -1.87 -18.73
N LEU A 6 10.85 -2.18 -19.78
CA LEU A 6 9.61 -1.49 -20.13
C LEU A 6 8.68 -1.51 -18.92
N ARG A 7 8.68 -0.41 -18.16
CA ARG A 7 7.64 -0.06 -17.19
C ARG A 7 6.82 1.04 -17.85
N PRO A 8 5.86 0.73 -18.73
CA PRO A 8 5.13 1.75 -19.49
C PRO A 8 4.40 2.76 -18.59
N PHE A 9 4.27 2.48 -17.29
CA PHE A 9 3.63 3.35 -16.29
C PHE A 9 4.54 3.73 -15.09
N GLY A 10 5.86 3.56 -15.21
CA GLY A 10 6.86 4.23 -14.37
C GLY A 10 7.39 3.45 -13.16
N ASP A 11 8.69 3.64 -12.89
CA ASP A 11 9.35 3.41 -11.58
C ASP A 11 9.03 4.61 -10.67
N MET A 12 7.74 4.88 -10.44
CA MET A 12 7.35 6.02 -9.61
C MET A 12 7.83 5.74 -8.19
N ASN A 13 8.72 6.59 -7.66
CA ASN A 13 9.12 6.56 -6.26
C ASN A 13 7.86 6.45 -5.40
N SER A 14 7.75 5.37 -4.63
CA SER A 14 6.56 5.00 -3.85
C SER A 14 6.02 6.18 -3.03
N ALA A 15 6.92 7.03 -2.52
CA ALA A 15 6.58 8.21 -1.73
C ALA A 15 5.84 9.30 -2.53
N ALA A 16 6.23 9.52 -3.79
CA ALA A 16 5.59 10.55 -4.63
C ALA A 16 4.14 10.17 -4.97
N VAL A 17 3.89 8.89 -5.22
CA VAL A 17 2.53 8.37 -5.46
C VAL A 17 1.68 8.52 -4.21
N LEU A 18 2.21 8.13 -3.05
CA LEU A 18 1.50 8.28 -1.77
C LEU A 18 1.14 9.75 -1.52
N ILE A 19 2.10 10.67 -1.61
CA ILE A 19 1.86 12.11 -1.42
C ILE A 19 0.79 12.60 -2.41
N THR A 20 0.89 12.21 -3.68
CA THR A 20 -0.07 12.62 -4.71
C THR A 20 -1.49 12.21 -4.37
N VAL A 21 -1.72 10.95 -3.95
CA VAL A 21 -3.06 10.49 -3.59
C VAL A 21 -3.59 11.20 -2.34
N TYR A 22 -2.74 11.44 -1.35
CA TYR A 22 -3.11 12.22 -0.15
C TYR A 22 -3.51 13.66 -0.49
N LEU A 23 -2.78 14.31 -1.41
CA LEU A 23 -3.11 15.66 -1.89
C LEU A 23 -4.44 15.69 -2.64
N ILE A 24 -4.70 14.70 -3.51
CA ILE A 24 -5.96 14.58 -4.23
C ILE A 24 -7.11 14.37 -3.24
N ALA A 25 -6.97 13.44 -2.29
CA ALA A 25 -7.99 13.19 -1.26
C ALA A 25 -8.25 14.44 -0.40
N GLY A 26 -7.20 15.17 -0.01
CA GLY A 26 -7.30 16.42 0.73
C GLY A 26 -8.01 17.52 -0.07
N TYR A 27 -7.71 17.64 -1.36
CA TYR A 27 -8.38 18.57 -2.28
C TYR A 27 -9.87 18.24 -2.40
N MET A 28 -10.22 16.97 -2.65
CA MET A 28 -11.62 16.54 -2.74
C MET A 28 -12.41 16.87 -1.48
N LYS A 29 -11.82 16.60 -0.31
CA LYS A 29 -12.43 16.93 0.98
C LYS A 29 -12.59 18.44 1.17
N LYS A 30 -11.61 19.25 0.76
CA LYS A 30 -11.65 20.72 0.88
C LYS A 30 -12.77 21.35 0.03
N TYR A 31 -12.99 20.82 -1.17
CA TYR A 31 -13.99 21.37 -2.12
C TYR A 31 -15.30 20.57 -2.15
N ASP A 32 -15.52 19.66 -1.20
CA ASP A 32 -16.67 18.74 -1.12
C ASP A 32 -16.98 17.98 -2.42
N ILE A 33 -15.94 17.64 -3.19
CA ILE A 33 -16.07 16.88 -4.43
C ILE A 33 -16.33 15.42 -4.05
N LYS A 34 -17.53 14.94 -4.36
CA LYS A 34 -17.94 13.55 -4.11
C LYS A 34 -18.27 12.86 -5.41
N LEU A 35 -17.59 11.76 -5.70
CA LEU A 35 -18.05 10.84 -6.74
C LEU A 35 -19.18 9.97 -6.20
N SER A 36 -20.00 9.42 -7.09
CA SER A 36 -21.03 8.46 -6.67
C SER A 36 -20.36 7.25 -6.02
N LYS A 37 -21.00 6.70 -4.98
CA LYS A 37 -20.48 5.52 -4.26
C LYS A 37 -20.25 4.35 -5.21
N PHE A 38 -21.17 4.14 -6.15
CA PHE A 38 -21.07 3.09 -7.16
C PHE A 38 -19.82 3.28 -8.04
N ILE A 39 -19.61 4.47 -8.61
CA ILE A 39 -18.42 4.76 -9.44
C ILE A 39 -17.13 4.55 -8.63
N SER A 40 -17.13 4.97 -7.36
CA SER A 40 -15.94 4.83 -6.51
C SER A 40 -15.57 3.38 -6.25
N TRP A 41 -16.58 2.53 -5.98
CA TRP A 41 -16.40 1.10 -5.86
C TRP A 41 -15.96 0.46 -7.18
N CYS A 42 -16.52 0.88 -8.32
CA CYS A 42 -16.09 0.41 -9.63
C CYS A 42 -14.63 0.76 -9.93
N ILE A 43 -14.18 1.98 -9.59
CA ILE A 43 -12.78 2.41 -9.75
C ILE A 43 -11.87 1.56 -8.86
N PHE A 44 -12.22 1.39 -7.58
CA PHE A 44 -11.40 0.63 -6.63
C PHE A 44 -11.33 -0.85 -6.99
N ILE A 45 -12.47 -1.52 -7.13
CA ILE A 45 -12.55 -2.96 -7.44
C ILE A 45 -12.04 -3.25 -8.85
N GLY A 46 -12.35 -2.39 -9.82
CA GLY A 46 -11.85 -2.52 -11.18
C GLY A 46 -10.32 -2.42 -11.25
N GLY A 47 -9.72 -1.49 -10.50
CA GLY A 47 -8.27 -1.38 -10.37
C GLY A 47 -7.66 -2.64 -9.74
N LEU A 48 -8.23 -3.15 -8.65
CA LEU A 48 -7.77 -4.40 -8.01
C LEU A 48 -7.86 -5.60 -8.95
N ILE A 49 -8.95 -5.76 -9.70
CA ILE A 49 -9.10 -6.85 -10.67
C ILE A 49 -8.03 -6.73 -11.76
N LEU A 50 -7.78 -5.51 -12.26
CA LEU A 50 -6.77 -5.26 -13.29
C LEU A 50 -5.35 -5.61 -12.78
N GLU A 51 -5.03 -5.25 -11.54
CA GLU A 51 -3.77 -5.62 -10.90
C GLU A 51 -3.61 -7.15 -10.77
N LEU A 52 -4.66 -7.85 -10.33
CA LEU A 52 -4.66 -9.31 -10.21
C LEU A 52 -4.50 -10.01 -11.56
N ILE A 53 -5.24 -9.57 -12.58
CA ILE A 53 -5.11 -10.09 -13.96
C ILE A 53 -3.69 -9.88 -14.45
N SER A 54 -3.10 -8.71 -14.18
CA SER A 54 -1.74 -8.41 -14.60
C SER A 54 -0.72 -9.36 -13.96
N ILE A 55 -0.83 -9.62 -12.66
CA ILE A 55 0.02 -10.60 -11.97
C ILE A 55 -0.06 -11.98 -12.66
N MET A 56 -1.27 -12.42 -13.04
CA MET A 56 -1.47 -13.68 -13.76
C MET A 56 -0.80 -13.69 -15.13
N VAL A 57 -0.94 -12.62 -15.91
CA VAL A 57 -0.36 -12.50 -17.26
C VAL A 57 1.17 -12.52 -17.20
N LEU A 58 1.77 -11.77 -16.27
CA LEU A 58 3.23 -11.68 -16.14
C LEU A 58 3.85 -12.99 -15.68
N ARG A 59 3.19 -13.69 -14.74
CA ARG A 59 3.63 -15.01 -14.30
C ARG A 59 3.71 -16.00 -15.47
N ASN A 60 2.74 -15.99 -16.37
CA ASN A 60 2.71 -16.90 -17.52
C ASN A 60 3.78 -16.58 -18.57
N HIS A 61 4.28 -15.35 -18.62
CA HIS A 61 5.35 -14.93 -19.54
C HIS A 61 6.75 -15.03 -18.92
N GLY A 62 6.88 -15.47 -17.66
CA GLY A 62 8.16 -15.55 -16.97
C GLY A 62 8.75 -14.21 -16.54
N ASP A 63 7.97 -13.13 -16.63
CA ASP A 63 8.38 -11.79 -16.23
C ASP A 63 8.18 -11.54 -14.73
N LYS A 64 8.94 -10.59 -14.18
CA LYS A 64 8.83 -10.22 -12.76
C LYS A 64 7.44 -9.61 -12.49
N MET A 65 6.66 -10.25 -11.61
CA MET A 65 5.27 -9.87 -11.29
C MET A 65 5.08 -8.45 -10.71
N ILE A 66 6.17 -7.75 -10.40
CA ILE A 66 6.18 -6.41 -9.78
C ILE A 66 5.92 -5.26 -10.77
N HIS A 67 5.89 -5.49 -12.09
CA HIS A 67 5.85 -4.38 -13.04
C HIS A 67 4.50 -3.63 -13.13
N PHE A 68 3.41 -4.23 -12.62
CA PHE A 68 2.07 -3.63 -12.64
C PHE A 68 1.50 -3.32 -11.26
N THR A 69 2.18 -3.74 -10.19
CA THR A 69 1.83 -3.41 -8.81
C THR A 69 2.35 -2.02 -8.39
N TYR A 70 3.04 -1.33 -9.29
CA TYR A 70 3.54 0.03 -9.10
C TYR A 70 3.13 0.90 -10.29
N GLY A 71 2.79 2.17 -10.01
CA GLY A 71 2.43 3.16 -11.03
C GLY A 71 0.97 3.64 -10.96
N ILE A 72 0.41 3.98 -12.11
CA ILE A 72 -0.87 4.69 -12.22
C ILE A 72 -2.07 3.83 -11.77
N ILE A 73 -2.05 2.52 -11.99
CA ILE A 73 -3.20 1.65 -11.66
C ILE A 73 -3.46 1.61 -10.13
N PRO A 74 -2.46 1.32 -9.28
CA PRO A 74 -2.60 1.46 -7.82
C PRO A 74 -3.00 2.88 -7.38
N MET A 75 -2.54 3.90 -8.08
CA MET A 75 -2.90 5.30 -7.77
C MET A 75 -4.39 5.56 -8.03
N VAL A 76 -4.93 5.07 -9.15
CA VAL A 76 -6.34 5.19 -9.51
C VAL A 76 -7.22 4.35 -8.59
N SER A 77 -6.80 3.14 -8.22
CA SER A 77 -7.53 2.31 -7.27
C SER A 77 -7.56 2.99 -5.89
N ALA A 78 -6.44 3.52 -5.41
CA ALA A 78 -6.36 4.29 -4.17
C ALA A 78 -7.27 5.53 -4.20
N PHE A 79 -7.34 6.26 -5.31
CA PHE A 79 -8.27 7.38 -5.48
C PHE A 79 -9.74 6.98 -5.25
N GLY A 80 -10.17 5.86 -5.81
CA GLY A 80 -11.51 5.30 -5.57
C GLY A 80 -11.75 4.99 -4.08
N LEU A 81 -10.75 4.40 -3.42
CA LEU A 81 -10.80 4.08 -1.99
C LEU A 81 -10.89 5.34 -1.11
N PHE A 82 -10.11 6.37 -1.39
CA PHE A 82 -10.18 7.63 -0.65
C PHE A 82 -11.54 8.33 -0.83
N ASN A 83 -12.13 8.31 -2.03
CA ASN A 83 -13.47 8.89 -2.20
C ASN A 83 -14.55 8.11 -1.43
N ILE A 84 -14.43 6.78 -1.34
CA ILE A 84 -15.30 5.97 -0.47
C ILE A 84 -15.17 6.46 0.98
N GLY A 85 -13.93 6.60 1.48
CA GLY A 85 -13.66 7.08 2.83
C GLY A 85 -14.18 8.49 3.12
N ILE A 86 -14.00 9.45 2.20
CA ILE A 86 -14.50 10.83 2.32
C ILE A 86 -16.04 10.87 2.30
N SER A 87 -16.67 9.98 1.53
CA SER A 87 -18.13 9.90 1.40
C SER A 87 -18.81 9.18 2.58
N MET A 88 -18.04 8.54 3.46
CA MET A 88 -18.57 7.90 4.67
C MET A 88 -18.82 8.95 5.75
N LYS A 89 -19.84 8.70 6.58
CA LYS A 89 -20.10 9.54 7.76
C LYS A 89 -18.93 9.41 8.72
N SER A 90 -18.42 10.54 9.20
CA SER A 90 -17.39 10.57 10.24
C SER A 90 -17.86 9.78 11.46
N PHE A 91 -17.00 8.90 11.97
CA PHE A 91 -17.23 8.13 13.18
C PHE A 91 -15.95 8.13 14.02
N TYR A 92 -16.12 7.97 15.34
CA TYR A 92 -15.01 7.86 16.26
C TYR A 92 -14.87 6.42 16.75
N ASN A 93 -13.69 5.83 16.54
CA ASN A 93 -13.34 4.54 17.12
C ASN A 93 -11.88 4.60 17.60
N LYS A 94 -11.68 4.38 18.90
CA LYS A 94 -10.35 4.49 19.54
C LYS A 94 -9.33 3.52 18.95
N PHE A 95 -9.73 2.30 18.65
CA PHE A 95 -8.85 1.27 18.10
C PHE A 95 -8.47 1.57 16.64
N ILE A 96 -9.44 1.95 15.82
CA ILE A 96 -9.17 2.33 14.42
C ILE A 96 -8.27 3.57 14.37
N ASN A 97 -8.54 4.58 15.19
CA ASN A 97 -7.71 5.79 15.25
C ASN A 97 -6.29 5.49 15.77
N TYR A 98 -6.16 4.56 16.71
CA TYR A 98 -4.86 4.10 17.21
C TYR A 98 -4.02 3.50 16.08
N ILE A 99 -4.57 2.57 15.30
CA ILE A 99 -3.87 1.98 14.14
C ILE A 99 -3.62 3.03 13.06
N ALA A 100 -4.63 3.84 12.72
CA ALA A 100 -4.54 4.85 11.67
C ALA A 100 -3.42 5.87 11.93
N SER A 101 -3.17 6.21 13.19
CA SER A 101 -2.07 7.11 13.57
C SER A 101 -0.68 6.58 13.19
N SER A 102 -0.51 5.25 13.12
CA SER A 102 0.77 4.58 12.81
C SER A 102 0.93 4.19 11.34
N VAL A 103 -0.08 4.38 10.49
CA VAL A 103 -0.03 3.93 9.08
C VAL A 103 1.08 4.60 8.29
N LEU A 104 1.34 5.89 8.55
CA LEU A 104 2.43 6.62 7.90
C LEU A 104 3.80 6.09 8.35
N ALA A 105 3.98 5.83 9.65
CA ALA A 105 5.20 5.25 10.18
C ALA A 105 5.45 3.85 9.60
N ALA A 106 4.39 3.02 9.53
CA ALA A 106 4.46 1.70 8.92
C ALA A 106 4.91 1.75 7.46
N TYR A 107 4.36 2.67 6.68
CA TYR A 107 4.79 2.92 5.31
C TYR A 107 6.29 3.27 5.25
N LEU A 108 6.75 4.24 6.06
CA LEU A 108 8.15 4.67 6.07
C LEU A 108 9.12 3.54 6.46
N ILE A 109 8.77 2.73 7.46
CA ILE A 109 9.58 1.57 7.87
C ILE A 109 9.69 0.57 6.73
N THR A 110 8.58 0.24 6.07
CA THR A 110 8.57 -0.79 5.00
C THR A 110 9.22 -0.34 3.69
N GLU A 111 9.26 0.96 3.42
CA GLU A 111 9.86 1.54 2.21
C GLU A 111 11.30 2.02 2.41
N ASP A 112 11.82 2.01 3.65
CA ASP A 112 13.23 2.27 3.90
C ASP A 112 14.10 1.31 3.06
N PRO A 113 15.09 1.80 2.29
CA PRO A 113 15.87 0.95 1.39
C PRO A 113 16.56 -0.24 2.06
N PHE A 114 17.03 -0.08 3.31
CA PHE A 114 17.71 -1.15 4.05
C PHE A 114 16.71 -2.18 4.55
N ILE A 115 15.63 -1.71 5.19
CA ILE A 115 14.57 -2.59 5.68
C ILE A 115 13.89 -3.31 4.52
N ARG A 116 13.57 -2.62 3.42
CA ARG A 116 12.88 -3.21 2.27
C ARG A 116 13.67 -4.37 1.66
N MET A 117 14.97 -4.19 1.41
CA MET A 117 15.78 -5.27 0.84
C MET A 117 15.84 -6.48 1.77
N TRP A 118 16.15 -6.24 3.04
CA TRP A 118 16.25 -7.29 4.05
C TRP A 118 14.91 -8.01 4.28
N LEU A 119 13.82 -7.25 4.44
CA LEU A 119 12.49 -7.78 4.76
C LEU A 119 11.96 -8.68 3.65
N TRP A 120 12.00 -8.23 2.40
CA TRP A 120 11.38 -8.95 1.29
C TRP A 120 12.26 -10.07 0.73
N ASN A 121 13.60 -9.89 0.72
CA ASN A 121 14.51 -10.89 0.14
C ASN A 121 15.04 -11.88 1.18
N ASP A 122 15.51 -11.40 2.33
CA ASP A 122 16.25 -12.21 3.30
C ASP A 122 15.34 -12.77 4.41
N PHE A 123 14.33 -12.02 4.84
CA PHE A 123 13.40 -12.46 5.88
C PHE A 123 12.23 -13.26 5.28
N LEU A 124 11.39 -12.62 4.46
CA LEU A 124 10.18 -13.22 3.90
C LEU A 124 10.44 -14.12 2.69
N HIS A 125 11.60 -13.99 2.04
CA HIS A 125 11.95 -14.76 0.84
C HIS A 125 10.84 -14.78 -0.23
N VAL A 126 10.26 -13.62 -0.57
CA VAL A 126 9.06 -13.52 -1.41
C VAL A 126 9.23 -14.18 -2.79
N SER A 127 10.45 -14.19 -3.33
CA SER A 127 10.75 -14.89 -4.57
C SER A 127 10.41 -16.39 -4.54
N LYS A 128 10.55 -17.05 -3.39
CA LYS A 128 10.14 -18.46 -3.20
C LYS A 128 8.62 -18.60 -3.13
N LEU A 129 7.93 -17.59 -2.55
CA LEU A 129 6.47 -17.58 -2.44
C LEU A 129 5.78 -17.50 -3.80
N GLN A 130 6.41 -16.87 -4.80
CA GLN A 130 5.89 -16.77 -6.17
C GLN A 130 5.72 -18.13 -6.87
N ASN A 131 6.45 -19.16 -6.44
CA ASN A 131 6.39 -20.49 -7.04
C ASN A 131 5.18 -21.32 -6.58
N TYR A 132 4.53 -20.95 -5.47
CA TYR A 132 3.33 -21.63 -5.00
C TYR A 132 2.13 -21.36 -5.93
N ASN A 133 1.06 -22.15 -5.78
CA ASN A 133 -0.20 -21.92 -6.49
C ASN A 133 -0.70 -20.47 -6.26
N TYR A 134 -1.32 -19.88 -7.28
CA TYR A 134 -1.85 -18.52 -7.28
C TYR A 134 -2.69 -18.19 -6.05
N PHE A 135 -3.59 -19.10 -5.64
CA PHE A 135 -4.43 -18.89 -4.46
C PHE A 135 -3.60 -18.74 -3.18
N PHE A 136 -2.61 -19.62 -2.98
CA PHE A 136 -1.72 -19.55 -1.82
C PHE A 136 -0.84 -18.31 -1.84
N PHE A 137 -0.32 -17.92 -3.02
CA PHE A 137 0.47 -16.70 -3.16
C PHE A 137 -0.33 -15.45 -2.73
N LEU A 138 -1.58 -15.32 -3.19
CA LEU A 138 -2.46 -14.22 -2.78
C LEU A 138 -2.76 -14.24 -1.27
N LEU A 139 -3.07 -15.43 -0.74
CA LEU A 139 -3.36 -15.59 0.68
C LEU A 139 -2.16 -15.19 1.55
N TYR A 140 -0.97 -15.65 1.20
CA TYR A 140 0.27 -15.24 1.86
C TYR A 140 0.50 -13.73 1.77
N GLY A 141 0.24 -13.11 0.61
CA GLY A 141 0.34 -11.66 0.45
C GLY A 141 -0.56 -10.88 1.41
N ILE A 142 -1.82 -11.31 1.57
CA ILE A 142 -2.78 -10.69 2.50
C ILE A 142 -2.29 -10.87 3.95
N VAL A 143 -1.92 -12.09 4.33
CA VAL A 143 -1.47 -12.40 5.69
C VAL A 143 -0.21 -11.62 6.06
N ILE A 144 0.79 -11.62 5.18
CA ILE A 144 2.04 -10.86 5.37
C ILE A 144 1.75 -9.37 5.51
N SER A 145 0.90 -8.79 4.65
CA SER A 145 0.56 -7.36 4.72
C SER A 145 -0.12 -6.98 6.03
N ILE A 146 -1.07 -7.79 6.51
CA ILE A 146 -1.75 -7.56 7.79
C ILE A 146 -0.75 -7.64 8.95
N LEU A 147 0.11 -8.68 8.98
CA LEU A 147 1.11 -8.85 10.01
C LEU A 147 2.12 -7.70 10.01
N LEU A 148 2.57 -7.26 8.84
CA LEU A 148 3.49 -6.13 8.71
C LEU A 148 2.90 -4.84 9.27
N VAL A 149 1.64 -4.53 8.96
CA VAL A 149 0.97 -3.35 9.52
C VAL A 149 0.88 -3.42 11.04
N ILE A 150 0.55 -4.60 11.60
CA ILE A 150 0.49 -4.79 13.05
C ILE A 150 1.87 -4.60 13.68
N VAL A 151 2.90 -5.26 13.14
CA VAL A 151 4.27 -5.17 13.67
C VAL A 151 4.79 -3.74 13.60
N CYS A 152 4.62 -3.06 12.47
CA CYS A 152 5.05 -1.68 12.32
C CYS A 152 4.29 -0.73 13.25
N CYS A 153 2.99 -0.96 13.45
CA CYS A 153 2.19 -0.21 14.42
C CYS A 153 2.72 -0.39 15.85
N LEU A 154 3.12 -1.61 16.23
CA LEU A 154 3.72 -1.87 17.55
C LEU A 154 5.07 -1.17 17.69
N ILE A 155 5.93 -1.23 16.66
CA ILE A 155 7.24 -0.55 16.66
C ILE A 155 7.07 0.96 16.85
N ASP A 156 6.17 1.57 16.08
CA ASP A 156 5.84 3.00 16.18
C ASP A 156 5.40 3.38 17.59
N LYS A 157 4.53 2.57 18.21
CA LYS A 157 3.99 2.85 19.53
C LYS A 157 4.99 2.64 20.66
N ILE A 158 5.91 1.68 20.51
CA ILE A 158 7.06 1.51 21.42
C ILE A 158 7.98 2.72 21.30
N TYR A 159 8.26 3.18 20.08
CA TYR A 159 9.09 4.36 19.85
C TYR A 159 8.49 5.62 20.49
N GLU A 160 7.19 5.89 20.29
CA GLU A 160 6.49 7.01 20.95
C GLU A 160 6.57 6.94 22.49
N GLN A 161 6.52 5.74 23.08
CA GLN A 161 6.65 5.56 24.52
C GLN A 161 8.06 5.87 25.01
N ILE A 162 9.08 5.42 24.28
CA ILE A 162 10.48 5.70 24.59
C ILE A 162 10.77 7.21 24.50
N GLU A 163 10.30 7.86 23.45
CA GLU A 163 10.46 9.31 23.27
C GLU A 163 9.82 10.09 24.43
N LYS A 164 8.62 9.71 24.86
CA LYS A 164 7.96 10.30 26.03
C LYS A 164 8.76 10.12 27.32
N MET A 165 9.40 8.97 27.53
CA MET A 165 10.23 8.72 28.71
C MET A 165 11.51 9.55 28.70
N ILE A 166 12.10 9.81 27.52
CA ILE A 166 13.34 10.57 27.38
C ILE A 166 13.07 12.08 27.44
N GLY A 167 11.98 12.56 26.80
CA GLY A 167 11.57 13.96 26.77
C GLY A 167 10.82 14.46 28.01
N ALA A 168 10.51 13.58 28.98
CA ALA A 168 9.96 13.95 30.28
C ALA A 168 11.05 14.31 31.33
N LYS A 169 12.28 14.58 30.88
CA LYS A 169 13.34 15.26 31.63
C LYS A 169 13.46 16.70 31.16
#